data_AF-A0AA43FVM6-F1
#
_entry.id   AF-A0AA43FVM6-F1
#
_cell.length_a   1.000
_cell.length_b   1.000
_cell.length_c   1.000
_cell.angle_alpha   90.00
_cell.angle_beta   90.00
_cell.angle_gamma   90.00
#
_symmetry.space_group_name_H-M   'P 1'
#
loop_
_entity.id
_entity.type
_entity.pdbx_description
1 polymer ?
#
loop_
_entity_poly.entity_id
_entity_poly.type
_entity_poly.pdbx_seq_one_letter_code
_entity_poly.pdbx_strand_id
1 'polypeptide(L)'
;MIKHHPNAAILKDFVDGTLADSVSLIVSSHVELCEHCQQQVSMLTAQAADTVFESDTSAFENDTARLKLSDSEMDALLSDDEEFDFDAIDQITADSSQAIEVTPEVQQVTVADTTFTIPRALNSVARKDWMNLGKISRARLDFDDEAHHTSLLHIDKDGQVPCHTHKGFEITLLLEGSFEDEMGVYNKGDFIWLDGDHTHQPATKEGCVCLTVSSDALYFTKGVSQLFNPLGKYIY
;
A
#
# COMPACT_ATOMS: atom_id res chain seq x y z
N MET A 1 18.14 1.57 8.32
CA MET A 1 17.23 2.25 9.26
C MET A 1 16.30 3.10 8.41
N ILE A 2 15.00 2.88 8.52
CA ILE A 2 13.97 3.65 7.82
C ILE A 2 13.88 5.03 8.49
N LYS A 3 13.84 6.09 7.70
CA LYS A 3 13.79 7.48 8.14
C LYS A 3 12.56 8.23 7.63
N HIS A 4 12.00 7.77 6.51
CA HIS A 4 10.88 8.43 5.84
C HIS A 4 9.64 7.55 5.95
N HIS A 5 8.57 8.13 6.47
CA HIS A 5 7.35 7.44 6.87
C HIS A 5 6.12 8.17 6.30
N PRO A 6 5.02 7.46 6.03
CA PRO A 6 3.72 8.09 5.88
C PRO A 6 3.41 8.94 7.11
N ASN A 7 2.82 10.11 6.91
CA ASN A 7 2.42 10.96 8.03
C ASN A 7 1.19 10.39 8.75
N ALA A 8 0.87 10.94 9.92
CA ALA A 8 -0.24 10.47 10.74
C ALA A 8 -1.61 10.52 10.04
N ALA A 9 -1.82 11.49 9.13
CA ALA A 9 -3.07 11.59 8.37
C ALA A 9 -3.21 10.42 7.38
N ILE A 10 -2.15 10.11 6.62
CA ILE A 10 -2.14 8.97 5.70
C ILE A 10 -2.36 7.65 6.45
N LEU A 11 -1.70 7.47 7.59
CA LEU A 11 -1.89 6.25 8.40
C LEU A 11 -3.30 6.16 8.98
N LYS A 12 -3.93 7.29 9.32
CA LYS A 12 -5.32 7.32 9.75
C LYS A 12 -6.26 6.94 8.60
N ASP A 13 -6.09 7.53 7.42
CA ASP A 13 -6.90 7.20 6.24
C ASP A 13 -6.74 5.73 5.84
N PHE A 14 -5.53 5.16 6.02
CA PHE A 14 -5.29 3.73 5.85
C PHE A 14 -6.09 2.87 6.83
N VAL A 15 -6.09 3.24 8.12
CA VAL A 15 -6.85 2.52 9.16
C VAL A 15 -8.37 2.66 8.96
N ASP A 16 -8.83 3.83 8.54
CA ASP A 16 -10.25 4.09 8.28
C ASP A 16 -10.72 3.45 6.95
N GLY A 17 -9.81 2.93 6.12
CA GLY A 17 -10.13 2.31 4.84
C GLY A 17 -10.58 3.29 3.77
N THR A 18 -10.12 4.56 3.82
CA THR A 18 -10.55 5.63 2.91
C THR A 18 -9.54 5.94 1.80
N LEU A 19 -8.33 5.39 1.88
CA LEU A 19 -7.33 5.51 0.82
C LEU A 19 -7.77 4.77 -0.44
N ALA A 20 -7.37 5.31 -1.59
CA ALA A 20 -7.45 4.56 -2.85
C ALA A 20 -6.66 3.25 -2.73
N ASP A 21 -7.14 2.20 -3.40
CA ASP A 21 -6.61 0.85 -3.30
C ASP A 21 -5.09 0.79 -3.57
N SER A 22 -4.59 1.56 -4.55
CA SER A 22 -3.16 1.58 -4.88
C SER A 22 -2.31 2.27 -3.80
N VAL A 23 -2.87 3.31 -3.18
CA VAL A 23 -2.24 4.01 -2.06
C VAL A 23 -2.26 3.12 -0.80
N SER A 24 -3.35 2.41 -0.56
CA SER A 24 -3.47 1.42 0.50
C SER A 24 -2.44 0.28 0.33
N LEU A 25 -2.21 -0.18 -0.91
CA LEU A 25 -1.21 -1.19 -1.25
C LEU A 25 0.22 -0.76 -0.88
N ILE A 26 0.62 0.47 -1.22
CA ILE A 26 1.98 0.97 -0.91
C ILE A 26 2.14 1.32 0.57
N VAL A 27 1.09 1.82 1.24
CA VAL A 27 1.12 2.08 2.69
C VAL A 27 1.22 0.78 3.47
N SER A 28 0.39 -0.23 3.17
CA SER A 28 0.48 -1.56 3.80
C SER A 28 1.84 -2.22 3.57
N SER A 29 2.40 -2.07 2.37
CA SER A 29 3.76 -2.54 2.06
C SER A 29 4.83 -1.86 2.92
N HIS A 30 4.72 -0.56 3.19
CA HIS A 30 5.63 0.13 4.11
C HIS A 30 5.43 -0.33 5.56
N VAL A 31 4.18 -0.46 6.01
CA VAL A 31 3.86 -0.94 7.36
C VAL A 31 4.45 -2.32 7.60
N GLU A 32 4.43 -3.23 6.63
CA GLU A 32 5.09 -4.54 6.74
C GLU A 32 6.61 -4.42 7.00
N LEU A 33 7.27 -3.42 6.42
CA LEU A 33 8.71 -3.21 6.54
C LEU A 33 9.11 -2.38 7.78
N CYS A 34 8.18 -1.64 8.38
CA CYS A 34 8.48 -0.61 9.37
C CYS A 34 7.79 -0.81 10.71
N GLU A 35 8.52 -1.24 11.74
CA GLU A 35 8.02 -1.43 13.10
C GLU A 35 7.39 -0.16 13.70
N HIS A 36 7.95 1.02 13.41
CA HIS A 36 7.39 2.29 13.85
C HIS A 36 5.96 2.51 13.33
N CYS A 37 5.75 2.29 12.03
CA CYS A 37 4.43 2.46 11.43
C CYS A 37 3.47 1.32 11.80
N GLN A 38 3.96 0.12 12.11
CA GLN A 38 3.14 -0.96 12.69
C GLN A 38 2.54 -0.54 14.03
N GLN A 39 3.36 0.05 14.91
CA GLN A 39 2.90 0.54 16.21
C GLN A 39 1.86 1.67 16.06
N GLN A 40 2.10 2.60 15.13
CA GLN A 40 1.16 3.70 14.86
C GLN A 40 -0.18 3.19 14.31
N VAL A 41 -0.16 2.28 13.34
CA VAL A 41 -1.37 1.65 12.79
C VAL A 41 -2.12 0.90 13.90
N SER A 42 -1.44 0.10 14.71
CA SER A 42 -2.08 -0.62 15.82
C SER A 42 -2.76 0.32 16.82
N MET A 43 -2.13 1.45 17.14
CA MET A 43 -2.70 2.46 18.03
C MET A 43 -3.92 3.14 17.41
N LEU A 44 -3.84 3.53 16.14
CA LEU A 44 -4.95 4.15 15.40
C LEU A 44 -6.12 3.18 15.25
N THR A 45 -5.87 1.90 15.00
CA THR A 45 -6.92 0.86 14.93
C THR A 45 -7.62 0.70 16.27
N ALA A 46 -6.89 0.69 17.39
CA ALA A 46 -7.50 0.65 18.72
C ALA A 46 -8.38 1.89 18.99
N GLN A 47 -7.91 3.09 18.64
CA GLN A 47 -8.68 4.32 18.79
C GLN A 47 -9.95 4.35 17.91
N ALA A 48 -9.85 3.83 16.68
CA ALA A 48 -10.99 3.70 15.79
C ALA A 48 -12.03 2.72 16.37
N ALA A 49 -11.57 1.59 16.90
CA ALA A 49 -12.43 0.62 17.58
C ALA A 49 -13.12 1.26 18.81
N ASP A 50 -12.38 1.93 19.69
CA ASP A 50 -12.94 2.62 20.86
C ASP A 50 -13.99 3.65 20.43
N THR A 51 -13.73 4.42 19.38
CA THR A 51 -14.69 5.41 18.86
C THR A 51 -15.99 4.74 18.39
N VAL A 52 -15.89 3.63 17.66
CA VAL A 52 -17.07 2.88 17.19
C VAL A 52 -17.85 2.29 18.37
N PHE A 53 -17.16 1.66 19.33
CA PHE A 53 -17.82 1.00 20.46
C PHE A 53 -18.29 1.97 21.57
N GLU A 54 -17.66 3.13 21.75
CA GLU A 54 -18.06 4.16 22.72
C GLU A 54 -19.09 5.15 22.16
N SER A 55 -19.08 5.43 20.85
CA SER A 55 -20.16 6.24 20.24
C SER A 55 -21.53 5.57 20.41
N ASP A 56 -21.54 4.24 20.50
CA ASP A 56 -22.66 3.40 20.93
C ASP A 56 -22.91 3.38 22.46
N THR A 57 -22.36 4.30 23.25
CA THR A 57 -22.70 4.44 24.69
C THR A 57 -23.27 5.80 25.05
N SER A 58 -22.90 6.87 24.33
CA SER A 58 -23.44 8.22 24.59
C SER A 58 -24.84 8.47 24.02
N ALA A 59 -25.28 7.67 23.04
CA ALA A 59 -26.67 7.63 22.60
C ALA A 59 -27.59 6.80 23.53
N PHE A 60 -27.05 6.20 24.58
CA PHE A 60 -27.71 5.17 25.39
C PHE A 60 -28.03 5.60 26.83
N GLU A 61 -27.69 6.84 27.24
CA GLU A 61 -28.07 7.33 28.56
C GLU A 61 -29.53 7.81 28.65
N ASN A 62 -30.26 7.91 27.53
CA ASN A 62 -31.66 8.35 27.54
C ASN A 62 -32.63 7.52 26.68
N ASP A 63 -32.20 6.40 26.10
CA ASP A 63 -33.15 5.50 25.48
C ASP A 63 -32.81 4.04 25.78
N THR A 64 -33.82 3.30 26.20
CA THR A 64 -33.79 1.87 26.53
C THR A 64 -33.50 0.95 25.34
N ALA A 65 -32.85 1.48 24.32
CA ALA A 65 -32.41 0.76 23.14
C ALA A 65 -30.95 0.36 23.31
N ARG A 66 -30.67 -0.58 24.23
CA ARG A 66 -29.89 -1.75 23.75
C ARG A 66 -30.49 -2.09 22.37
N LEU A 67 -29.72 -2.58 21.41
CA LEU A 67 -30.31 -3.53 20.47
C LEU A 67 -30.74 -4.78 21.27
N LYS A 68 -31.68 -4.63 22.21
CA LYS A 68 -32.81 -5.52 22.34
C LYS A 68 -33.58 -5.30 21.05
N LEU A 69 -33.05 -5.90 19.99
CA LEU A 69 -33.92 -6.58 19.08
C LEU A 69 -34.91 -7.31 19.99
N SER A 70 -36.18 -6.90 19.95
CA SER A 70 -37.21 -7.75 20.53
C SER A 70 -37.02 -9.16 19.99
N ASP A 71 -37.40 -10.20 20.73
CA ASP A 71 -37.28 -11.58 20.22
C ASP A 71 -37.86 -11.67 18.78
N SER A 72 -38.89 -10.86 18.46
CA SER A 72 -39.45 -10.71 17.11
C SER A 72 -38.60 -9.95 16.07
N GLU A 73 -37.76 -8.99 16.45
CA GLU A 73 -36.87 -8.27 15.52
C GLU A 73 -35.57 -9.04 15.27
N MET A 74 -35.11 -9.82 16.26
CA MET A 74 -34.07 -10.83 16.08
C MET A 74 -34.59 -11.94 15.16
N ASP A 75 -35.79 -12.46 15.43
CA ASP A 75 -36.48 -13.39 14.52
C ASP A 75 -36.66 -12.78 13.13
N ALA A 76 -36.96 -11.49 13.00
CA ALA A 76 -37.13 -10.86 11.69
C ALA A 76 -35.81 -10.82 10.87
N LEU A 77 -34.67 -10.53 11.52
CA LEU A 77 -33.34 -10.58 10.90
C LEU A 77 -32.86 -12.01 10.60
N LEU A 78 -33.38 -13.00 11.34
CA LEU A 78 -33.14 -14.43 11.15
C LEU A 78 -34.19 -15.09 10.22
N SER A 79 -35.27 -14.38 9.87
CA SER A 79 -36.41 -14.91 9.09
C SER A 79 -36.29 -14.68 7.58
N ASP A 80 -35.28 -13.95 7.13
CA ASP A 80 -34.85 -13.98 5.72
C ASP A 80 -34.03 -15.28 5.50
N ASP A 81 -34.75 -16.40 5.58
CA ASP A 81 -34.54 -17.71 4.94
C ASP A 81 -33.13 -18.35 4.89
N GLU A 82 -32.25 -18.08 5.87
CA GLU A 82 -31.15 -18.98 6.25
C GLU A 82 -31.06 -18.97 7.80
N GLU A 83 -31.48 -20.06 8.46
CA GLU A 83 -31.28 -20.28 9.90
C GLU A 83 -29.80 -20.04 10.26
N PHE A 84 -29.47 -18.89 10.86
CA PHE A 84 -28.14 -18.70 11.45
C PHE A 84 -28.06 -19.59 12.69
N ASP A 85 -27.50 -20.79 12.50
CA ASP A 85 -27.24 -21.77 13.54
C ASP A 85 -26.26 -21.19 14.57
N PHE A 86 -26.78 -20.67 15.70
CA PHE A 86 -25.95 -20.17 16.78
C PHE A 86 -25.11 -21.28 17.44
N ASP A 87 -25.48 -22.56 17.30
CA ASP A 87 -24.67 -23.69 17.74
C ASP A 87 -23.49 -23.95 16.77
N ALA A 88 -23.48 -23.34 15.59
CA ALA A 88 -22.38 -23.48 14.64
C ALA A 88 -21.07 -22.95 15.19
N ILE A 89 -21.06 -21.88 16.00
CA ILE A 89 -19.82 -21.36 16.61
C ILE A 89 -19.21 -22.37 17.56
N ASP A 90 -20.03 -23.02 18.39
CA ASP A 90 -19.58 -24.08 19.29
C ASP A 90 -19.05 -25.28 18.49
N GLN A 91 -19.74 -25.66 17.41
CA GLN A 91 -19.28 -26.73 16.52
C GLN A 91 -17.98 -26.38 15.75
N ILE A 92 -17.81 -25.12 15.32
CA ILE A 92 -16.62 -24.61 14.61
C ILE A 92 -15.41 -24.58 15.54
N THR A 93 -15.62 -24.21 16.81
CA THR A 93 -14.52 -24.02 17.79
C THR A 93 -14.25 -25.22 18.68
N ALA A 94 -15.13 -26.23 18.69
CA ALA A 94 -15.03 -27.42 19.53
C ALA A 94 -13.77 -28.26 19.29
N ASP A 95 -13.23 -28.25 18.07
CA ASP A 95 -12.10 -29.10 17.69
C ASP A 95 -10.86 -28.29 17.31
N SER A 96 -10.08 -27.93 18.33
CA SER A 96 -8.79 -27.25 18.14
C SER A 96 -7.74 -28.14 17.46
N SER A 97 -7.98 -29.45 17.28
CA SER A 97 -7.08 -30.31 16.51
C SER A 97 -7.16 -30.06 15.00
N GLN A 98 -8.19 -29.33 14.54
CA GLN A 98 -8.32 -28.84 13.17
C GLN A 98 -7.52 -27.55 12.91
N ALA A 99 -6.77 -27.04 13.90
CA ALA A 99 -5.92 -25.88 13.70
C ALA A 99 -4.86 -26.16 12.63
N ILE A 100 -4.95 -25.42 11.52
CA ILE A 100 -3.94 -25.42 10.46
C ILE A 100 -3.07 -24.20 10.65
N GLU A 101 -1.77 -24.41 10.88
CA GLU A 101 -0.81 -23.32 10.91
C GLU A 101 -0.55 -22.85 9.47
N VAL A 102 -1.10 -21.69 9.13
CA VAL A 102 -0.87 -21.06 7.83
C VAL A 102 0.43 -20.28 7.90
N THR A 103 1.48 -20.82 7.30
CA THR A 103 2.74 -20.07 7.14
C THR A 103 2.58 -19.08 5.99
N PRO A 104 2.81 -17.77 6.19
CA PRO A 104 2.72 -16.81 5.10
C PRO A 104 3.78 -17.11 4.02
N GLU A 105 3.36 -17.18 2.76
CA GLU A 105 4.26 -17.40 1.64
C GLU A 105 5.15 -16.16 1.41
N VAL A 106 6.46 -16.36 1.56
CA VAL A 106 7.46 -15.35 1.21
C VAL A 106 7.78 -15.50 -0.27
N GLN A 107 7.39 -14.51 -1.07
CA GLN A 107 7.67 -14.50 -2.50
C GLN A 107 8.91 -13.63 -2.81
N GLN A 108 9.75 -14.15 -3.68
CA GLN A 108 10.92 -13.44 -4.20
C GLN A 108 10.77 -13.18 -5.70
N VAL A 109 11.30 -12.06 -6.13
CA VAL A 109 11.27 -11.60 -7.51
C VAL A 109 12.68 -11.24 -7.92
N THR A 110 13.06 -11.66 -9.12
CA THR A 110 14.36 -11.33 -9.72
C THR A 110 14.16 -10.42 -10.92
N VAL A 111 14.97 -9.36 -10.99
CA VAL A 111 15.06 -8.44 -12.12
C VAL A 111 16.53 -8.11 -12.35
N ALA A 112 17.01 -8.29 -13.58
CA ALA A 112 18.45 -8.30 -13.87
C ALA A 112 19.19 -9.23 -12.89
N ASP A 113 20.19 -8.73 -12.18
CA ASP A 113 20.95 -9.47 -11.17
C ASP A 113 20.46 -9.23 -9.72
N THR A 114 19.34 -8.52 -9.55
CA THR A 114 18.77 -8.17 -8.24
C THR A 114 17.63 -9.12 -7.88
N THR A 115 17.76 -9.84 -6.77
CA THR A 115 16.67 -10.63 -6.18
C THR A 115 16.22 -10.00 -4.87
N PHE A 116 14.92 -9.76 -4.73
CA PHE A 116 14.34 -9.11 -3.56
C PHE A 116 13.05 -9.81 -3.14
N THR A 117 12.68 -9.63 -1.87
CA THR A 117 11.42 -10.12 -1.32
C THR A 117 10.34 -9.07 -1.55
N ILE A 118 9.18 -9.49 -2.05
CA ILE A 118 8.04 -8.59 -2.20
C ILE A 118 7.19 -8.57 -0.91
N PRO A 119 6.63 -7.42 -0.54
CA PRO A 119 5.63 -7.34 0.53
C PRO A 119 4.44 -8.24 0.24
N ARG A 120 3.85 -8.86 1.28
CA ARG A 120 2.74 -9.81 1.12
C ARG A 120 1.53 -9.23 0.38
N ALA A 121 1.27 -7.93 0.53
CA ALA A 121 0.18 -7.25 -0.17
C ALA A 121 0.31 -7.34 -1.70
N LEU A 122 1.53 -7.51 -2.23
CA LEU A 122 1.79 -7.68 -3.66
C LEU A 122 1.62 -9.13 -4.15
N ASN A 123 1.54 -10.14 -3.27
CA ASN A 123 1.45 -11.55 -3.68
C ASN A 123 0.21 -11.85 -4.51
N SER A 124 -0.89 -11.13 -4.24
CA SER A 124 -2.18 -11.29 -4.92
C SER A 124 -2.34 -10.37 -6.13
N VAL A 125 -1.36 -9.49 -6.40
CA VAL A 125 -1.43 -8.51 -7.49
C VAL A 125 -0.63 -9.02 -8.68
N ALA A 126 -1.32 -9.24 -9.80
CA ALA A 126 -0.65 -9.71 -11.02
C ALA A 126 0.34 -8.65 -11.51
N ARG A 127 1.50 -9.09 -12.01
CA ARG A 127 2.55 -8.23 -12.54
C ARG A 127 2.75 -8.49 -14.02
N LYS A 128 2.81 -7.41 -14.82
CA LYS A 128 3.15 -7.47 -16.24
C LYS A 128 4.64 -7.70 -16.44
N ASP A 129 5.03 -8.15 -17.63
CA ASP A 129 6.43 -8.35 -17.98
C ASP A 129 7.27 -7.09 -17.81
N TRP A 130 8.55 -7.27 -17.48
CA TRP A 130 9.50 -6.17 -17.35
C TRP A 130 9.78 -5.50 -18.69
N MET A 131 9.56 -4.19 -18.75
CA MET A 131 9.99 -3.33 -19.85
C MET A 131 11.34 -2.68 -19.48
N ASN A 132 12.35 -2.88 -20.32
CA ASN A 132 13.71 -2.38 -20.08
C ASN A 132 14.01 -1.17 -20.96
N LEU A 133 14.51 -0.10 -20.35
CA LEU A 133 14.96 1.13 -21.01
C LEU A 133 16.31 1.56 -20.43
N GLY A 134 17.40 1.14 -21.09
CA GLY A 134 18.75 1.38 -20.60
C GLY A 134 18.97 0.69 -19.24
N LYS A 135 19.31 1.48 -18.22
CA LYS A 135 19.54 1.01 -16.84
C LYS A 135 18.27 0.98 -15.98
N ILE A 136 17.10 1.19 -16.58
CA ILE A 136 15.82 1.23 -15.88
C ILE A 136 14.97 0.06 -16.38
N SER A 137 14.40 -0.69 -15.45
CA SER A 137 13.41 -1.73 -15.74
C SER A 137 12.12 -1.41 -15.01
N ARG A 138 10.97 -1.53 -15.67
CA ARG A 138 9.66 -1.28 -15.07
C ARG A 138 8.72 -2.44 -15.32
N ALA A 139 8.02 -2.90 -14.30
CA ALA A 139 6.93 -3.85 -14.41
C ALA A 139 5.66 -3.22 -13.83
N ARG A 140 4.64 -3.02 -14.67
CA ARG A 140 3.35 -2.50 -14.20
C ARG A 140 2.63 -3.58 -13.38
N LEU A 141 1.96 -3.15 -12.32
CA LEU A 141 1.07 -3.99 -11.54
C LEU A 141 -0.34 -3.88 -12.12
N ASP A 142 -0.98 -5.03 -12.34
CA ASP A 142 -2.35 -5.11 -12.84
C ASP A 142 -3.27 -4.97 -11.64
N PHE A 143 -3.71 -3.74 -11.46
CA PHE A 143 -4.44 -3.28 -10.30
C PHE A 143 -5.61 -2.44 -10.82
N ASP A 144 -6.81 -2.72 -10.33
CA ASP A 144 -8.05 -2.11 -10.83
C ASP A 144 -8.24 -0.71 -10.26
N ASP A 145 -7.30 0.18 -10.57
CA ASP A 145 -7.29 1.57 -10.18
C ASP A 145 -6.98 2.41 -11.42
N GLU A 146 -8.03 2.79 -12.17
CA GLU A 146 -7.88 3.57 -13.39
C GLU A 146 -7.28 4.97 -13.15
N ALA A 147 -7.33 5.46 -11.90
CA ALA A 147 -6.83 6.79 -11.53
C ALA A 147 -5.32 6.79 -11.23
N HIS A 148 -4.71 5.63 -10.97
CA HIS A 148 -3.32 5.55 -10.54
C HIS A 148 -2.51 4.51 -11.32
N HIS A 149 -1.25 4.83 -11.57
CA HIS A 149 -0.29 3.91 -12.16
C HIS A 149 0.59 3.31 -11.06
N THR A 150 0.44 2.01 -10.86
CA THR A 150 1.23 1.26 -9.90
C THR A 150 2.28 0.41 -10.62
N SER A 151 3.54 0.45 -10.17
CA SER A 151 4.63 -0.27 -10.82
C SER A 151 5.72 -0.67 -9.85
N LEU A 152 6.44 -1.74 -10.20
CA LEU A 152 7.79 -1.97 -9.71
C LEU A 152 8.77 -1.27 -10.65
N LEU A 153 9.68 -0.50 -10.07
CA LEU A 153 10.76 0.19 -10.76
C LEU A 153 12.08 -0.38 -10.25
N HIS A 154 12.92 -0.85 -11.16
CA HIS A 154 14.30 -1.22 -10.88
C HIS A 154 15.24 -0.25 -11.59
N ILE A 155 16.23 0.24 -10.85
CA ILE A 155 17.33 1.04 -11.39
C ILE A 155 18.60 0.24 -11.16
N ASP A 156 19.29 -0.09 -12.24
CA ASP A 156 20.53 -0.86 -12.23
C ASP A 156 21.69 -0.05 -11.62
N LYS A 157 22.79 -0.72 -11.30
CA LYS A 157 24.01 -0.11 -10.74
C LYS A 157 24.46 1.09 -11.60
N ASP A 158 24.79 2.20 -10.93
CA ASP A 158 25.16 3.47 -11.56
C ASP A 158 24.08 3.99 -12.55
N GLY A 159 22.82 3.65 -12.31
CA GLY A 159 21.65 4.09 -13.07
C GLY A 159 21.03 5.35 -12.48
N GLN A 160 20.26 6.05 -13.33
CA GLN A 160 19.51 7.23 -12.92
C GLN A 160 18.21 7.33 -13.73
N VAL A 161 17.17 7.82 -13.10
CA VAL A 161 15.94 8.25 -13.77
C VAL A 161 16.18 9.66 -14.36
N PRO A 162 15.69 9.98 -15.58
CA PRO A 162 15.77 11.33 -16.09
C PRO A 162 15.11 12.35 -15.15
N CYS A 163 15.68 13.55 -15.05
CA CYS A 163 15.12 14.61 -14.20
C CYS A 163 13.68 14.98 -14.63
N HIS A 164 12.76 14.96 -13.69
CA HIS A 164 11.33 15.13 -13.93
C HIS A 164 10.62 15.83 -12.77
N THR A 165 9.38 16.24 -13.03
CA THR A 165 8.39 16.68 -12.05
C THR A 165 7.08 15.91 -12.30
N HIS A 166 6.19 15.93 -11.32
CA HIS A 166 4.91 15.24 -11.34
C HIS A 166 3.78 16.22 -11.64
N LYS A 167 2.75 15.81 -12.39
CA LYS A 167 1.54 16.65 -12.58
C LYS A 167 0.50 16.46 -11.48
N GLY A 168 0.46 15.25 -10.93
CA GLY A 168 -0.26 14.91 -9.71
C GLY A 168 0.76 14.63 -8.61
N PHE A 169 0.74 13.40 -8.12
CA PHE A 169 1.71 12.92 -7.13
C PHE A 169 2.42 11.65 -7.60
N GLU A 170 3.55 11.38 -6.97
CA GLU A 170 4.23 10.07 -6.99
C GLU A 170 4.58 9.66 -5.55
N ILE A 171 4.19 8.45 -5.20
CA ILE A 171 4.61 7.77 -3.98
C ILE A 171 5.65 6.74 -4.35
N THR A 172 6.78 6.73 -3.65
CA THR A 172 7.87 5.78 -3.84
C THR A 172 8.21 5.10 -2.53
N LEU A 173 8.21 3.77 -2.52
CA LEU A 173 8.67 2.91 -1.43
C LEU A 173 9.87 2.10 -1.89
N LEU A 174 11.01 2.24 -1.22
CA LEU A 174 12.21 1.44 -1.51
C LEU A 174 12.03 0.01 -0.98
N LEU A 175 12.03 -0.98 -1.86
CA LEU A 175 11.96 -2.41 -1.51
C LEU A 175 13.35 -3.05 -1.38
N GLU A 176 14.32 -2.57 -2.14
CA GLU A 176 15.70 -3.06 -2.10
C GLU A 176 16.70 -1.96 -2.50
N GLY A 177 17.91 -2.01 -1.92
CA GLY A 177 18.97 -1.05 -2.21
C GLY A 177 18.68 0.38 -1.71
N SER A 178 19.17 1.36 -2.46
CA SER A 178 19.07 2.79 -2.12
C SER A 178 19.21 3.68 -3.36
N PHE A 179 18.62 4.86 -3.33
CA PHE A 179 18.92 5.94 -4.29
C PHE A 179 19.10 7.27 -3.57
N GLU A 180 19.68 8.24 -4.27
CA GLU A 180 19.77 9.64 -3.86
C GLU A 180 19.11 10.55 -4.90
N ASP A 181 18.52 11.65 -4.44
CA ASP A 181 18.03 12.75 -5.26
C ASP A 181 18.29 14.10 -4.58
N GLU A 182 17.73 15.18 -5.13
CA GLU A 182 17.88 16.55 -4.65
C GLU A 182 17.38 16.78 -3.21
N MET A 183 16.52 15.90 -2.69
CA MET A 183 15.94 16.01 -1.36
C MET A 183 16.66 15.10 -0.34
N GLY A 184 17.41 14.10 -0.78
CA GLY A 184 18.29 13.33 0.10
C GLY A 184 18.62 11.93 -0.36
N VAL A 185 18.99 11.09 0.61
CA VAL A 185 19.33 9.67 0.41
C VAL A 185 18.27 8.79 1.04
N TYR A 186 17.77 7.83 0.26
CA TYR A 186 16.71 6.92 0.65
C TYR A 186 17.18 5.48 0.57
N ASN A 187 16.79 4.71 1.58
CA ASN A 187 17.20 3.32 1.77
C ASN A 187 15.96 2.42 1.78
N LYS A 188 16.17 1.12 1.65
CA LYS A 188 15.13 0.10 1.87
C LYS A 188 14.20 0.44 3.04
N GLY A 189 12.91 0.46 2.73
CA GLY A 189 11.78 0.78 3.60
C GLY A 189 11.39 2.26 3.65
N ASP A 190 12.20 3.19 3.13
CA ASP A 190 11.83 4.61 3.08
C ASP A 190 10.64 4.84 2.16
N PHE A 191 9.68 5.63 2.65
CA PHE A 191 8.46 6.05 1.97
C PHE A 191 8.53 7.54 1.64
N ILE A 192 8.34 7.88 0.37
CA ILE A 192 8.45 9.25 -0.15
C ILE A 192 7.17 9.57 -0.90
N TRP A 193 6.62 10.76 -0.68
CA TRP A 193 5.46 11.27 -1.42
C TRP A 193 5.82 12.64 -1.98
N LEU A 194 5.86 12.74 -3.30
CA LEU A 194 6.21 13.94 -4.05
C LEU A 194 5.05 14.39 -4.93
N ASP A 195 5.03 15.67 -5.27
CA ASP A 195 4.05 16.30 -6.15
C ASP A 195 4.72 17.26 -7.15
N GLY A 196 3.94 18.09 -7.83
CA GLY A 196 4.45 19.01 -8.85
C GLY A 196 5.38 20.12 -8.38
N ASP A 197 5.49 20.35 -7.07
CA ASP A 197 6.46 21.29 -6.50
C ASP A 197 7.85 20.67 -6.36
N HIS A 198 7.98 19.36 -6.64
CA HIS A 198 9.22 18.60 -6.48
C HIS A 198 9.79 18.21 -7.86
N THR A 199 10.90 18.84 -8.24
CA THR A 199 11.69 18.41 -9.39
C THR A 199 12.89 17.63 -8.92
N HIS A 200 13.03 16.39 -9.39
CA HIS A 200 14.09 15.50 -8.90
C HIS A 200 14.67 14.56 -9.95
N GLN A 201 15.82 13.96 -9.61
CA GLN A 201 16.58 13.03 -10.43
C GLN A 201 17.12 11.86 -9.57
N PRO A 202 16.30 10.82 -9.34
CA PRO A 202 16.74 9.62 -8.62
C PRO A 202 17.93 8.94 -9.28
N ALA A 203 19.01 8.70 -8.52
CA ALA A 203 20.21 8.01 -8.97
C ALA A 203 20.71 7.01 -7.92
N THR A 204 21.29 5.89 -8.36
CA THR A 204 21.81 4.86 -7.46
C THR A 204 23.22 4.43 -7.83
N LYS A 205 24.03 4.10 -6.82
CA LYS A 205 25.39 3.55 -6.97
C LYS A 205 25.44 2.03 -6.97
N GLU A 206 24.52 1.38 -6.27
CA GLU A 206 24.52 -0.07 -6.07
C GLU A 206 23.30 -0.76 -6.68
N GLY A 207 22.35 0.01 -7.21
CA GLY A 207 21.07 -0.49 -7.69
C GLY A 207 19.97 -0.35 -6.64
N CYS A 208 18.72 -0.27 -7.09
CA CYS A 208 17.57 -0.26 -6.20
C CYS A 208 16.31 -0.80 -6.86
N VAL A 209 15.37 -1.25 -6.04
CA VAL A 209 14.01 -1.60 -6.45
C VAL A 209 13.02 -0.79 -5.63
N CYS A 210 12.03 -0.21 -6.31
CA CYS A 210 10.98 0.61 -5.72
C CYS A 210 9.60 0.06 -6.10
N LEU A 211 8.64 0.17 -5.19
CA LEU A 211 7.22 0.20 -5.50
C LEU A 211 6.81 1.66 -5.70
N THR A 212 6.16 1.98 -6.81
CA THR A 212 5.73 3.35 -7.14
C THR A 212 4.24 3.41 -7.42
N VAL A 213 3.56 4.46 -6.95
CA VAL A 213 2.17 4.79 -7.27
C VAL A 213 2.11 6.25 -7.73
N SER A 214 1.55 6.53 -8.90
CA SER A 214 1.45 7.91 -9.44
C SER A 214 0.08 8.21 -10.02
N SER A 215 -0.46 9.41 -9.81
CA SER A 215 -1.81 9.81 -10.28
C SER A 215 -1.88 10.49 -11.65
N ASP A 216 -0.76 10.91 -12.24
CA ASP A 216 -0.73 11.48 -13.59
C ASP A 216 0.65 11.25 -14.24
N ALA A 217 0.72 11.39 -15.56
CA ALA A 217 1.93 11.19 -16.34
C ALA A 217 3.06 12.15 -15.92
N LEU A 218 4.28 11.61 -15.83
CA LEU A 218 5.48 12.39 -15.58
C LEU A 218 5.65 13.53 -16.59
N TYR A 219 6.24 14.63 -16.13
CA TYR A 219 6.70 15.71 -16.99
C TYR A 219 8.22 15.87 -16.86
N PHE A 220 8.97 15.52 -17.91
CA PHE A 220 10.43 15.66 -17.91
C PHE A 220 10.82 17.13 -18.07
N THR A 221 11.66 17.62 -17.16
CA THR A 221 11.95 19.07 -17.03
C THR A 221 13.29 19.49 -17.60
N LYS A 222 14.21 18.56 -17.92
CA LYS A 222 15.57 18.91 -18.39
C LYS A 222 16.05 18.15 -19.63
N GLY A 223 16.72 18.87 -20.53
CA GLY A 223 17.53 18.34 -21.64
C GLY A 223 16.72 17.67 -22.76
N VAL A 224 17.35 16.73 -23.48
CA VAL A 224 16.72 15.93 -24.55
C VAL A 224 15.54 15.08 -24.05
N SER A 225 15.46 14.85 -22.74
CA SER A 225 14.37 14.16 -22.04
C SER A 225 13.01 14.85 -22.26
N GLN A 226 13.01 16.19 -22.40
CA GLN A 226 11.80 16.97 -22.71
C GLN A 226 11.16 16.56 -24.06
N LEU A 227 11.96 16.04 -25.00
CA LEU A 227 11.48 15.59 -26.30
C LEU A 227 10.63 14.31 -26.22
N PHE A 228 10.73 13.56 -25.11
CA PHE A 228 9.94 12.36 -24.83
C PHE A 228 8.64 12.66 -24.08
N ASN A 229 8.36 13.92 -23.70
CA ASN A 229 7.10 14.33 -23.09
C ASN A 229 5.82 13.90 -23.85
N PRO A 230 5.77 13.86 -25.20
CA PRO A 230 4.60 13.33 -25.92
C PRO A 230 4.42 11.82 -25.77
N LEU A 231 5.50 11.10 -25.42
CA LEU A 231 5.53 9.64 -25.20
C LEU A 231 5.45 9.27 -23.71
N GLY A 232 5.48 10.25 -22.80
CA GLY A 232 5.45 10.04 -21.35
C GLY A 232 4.31 9.13 -20.91
N LYS A 233 3.12 9.30 -21.49
CA LYS A 233 1.91 8.46 -21.25
C LYS A 233 2.02 6.99 -21.69
N TYR A 234 2.99 6.65 -22.51
CA TYR A 234 3.19 5.27 -22.99
C TYR A 234 4.32 4.58 -22.24
N ILE A 235 5.29 5.35 -21.76
CA ILE A 235 6.42 4.89 -20.95
C ILE A 235 6.01 4.78 -19.47
N TYR A 236 5.06 5.60 -19.03
CA TYR A 236 4.44 5.62 -17.70
C TYR A 236 2.95 5.37 -17.81
#